data_AF-A0A936XIL8-F1
#
_entry.id   AF-A0A936XIL8-F1
#
_cell.length_a   1.000
_cell.length_b   1.000
_cell.length_c   1.000
_cell.angle_alpha   90.00
_cell.angle_beta   90.00
_cell.angle_gamma   90.00
#
_symmetry.space_group_name_H-M   'P 1'
#
loop_
_entity.id
_entity.type
_entity.pdbx_description
1 polymer ?
#
loop_
_entity_poly.entity_id
_entity_poly.type
_entity_poly.pdbx_seq_one_letter_code
_entity_poly.pdbx_strand_id
1 'polypeptide(L)'
;MKKLILFIAFGCLAGELPAQEISRQSIEDSVIGWMTVYHFKGVKTGMKVDSKVYSVNQLSICDSFANWIQASYMPKGGLGDVKKFVSEKLGLYNQYKAGMPQSYGAYAKTYTELKYNSSRKLVPNTNSHVWMAVAANGIPNGWPVMDICTPAQYYFTMPMAATEVSETNMLPLLDISGNASIKPFTSFWVKNLGYGRGKEQVLLCKDNKSPFIILTKGEFLQALEKAIPVFYEKEKKRIYEAEQGNQQRLVFPMKQLDEKIIRYKTGLEKTREKYRNRLNEPATTSYQPNLVDLDFGRDIFTSQYLTDPETIQTRYPVYTVDPAVTALCKTDKPQWILISWDYWPGDATEQQQHDAIISNFNFEYIYNFFFAPEKIKGQLYKPLHSKPTVELCRKLYFSN
;
A
#
# COMPACT_ATOMS: atom_id res chain seq x y z
N MET A 1 -28.64 65.12 40.17
CA MET A 1 -28.29 64.87 38.75
C MET A 1 -26.92 64.22 38.67
N LYS A 2 -26.85 63.05 38.00
CA LYS A 2 -25.69 62.46 37.30
C LYS A 2 -24.36 62.33 38.08
N LYS A 3 -24.07 61.12 38.58
CA LYS A 3 -22.79 60.42 38.34
C LYS A 3 -23.02 58.91 38.31
N LEU A 4 -23.39 58.44 37.12
CA LEU A 4 -23.40 57.04 36.72
C LEU A 4 -21.95 56.69 36.37
N ILE A 5 -21.23 55.99 37.25
CA ILE A 5 -19.90 55.44 36.91
C ILE A 5 -20.15 54.01 36.43
N LEU A 6 -20.04 53.91 35.11
CA LEU A 6 -20.18 52.77 34.24
C LEU A 6 -19.13 51.71 34.60
N PHE A 7 -19.55 50.65 35.32
CA PHE A 7 -18.82 49.37 35.31
C PHE A 7 -19.05 48.75 33.93
N ILE A 8 -18.30 49.19 32.91
CA ILE A 8 -18.16 48.40 31.68
C ILE A 8 -17.36 47.16 32.08
N ALA A 9 -18.10 46.08 32.30
CA ALA A 9 -17.56 44.75 32.22
C ALA A 9 -16.92 44.60 30.84
N PHE A 10 -15.59 44.74 30.80
CA PHE A 10 -14.76 44.26 29.72
C PHE A 10 -14.75 42.72 29.81
N GLY A 11 -15.93 42.13 29.60
CA GLY A 11 -16.07 40.74 29.27
C GLY A 11 -15.43 40.57 27.91
N CYS A 12 -14.12 40.33 27.89
CA CYS A 12 -13.46 39.69 26.77
C CYS A 12 -14.20 38.38 26.54
N LEU A 13 -15.25 38.44 25.73
CA LEU A 13 -15.73 37.32 24.96
C LEU A 13 -14.53 36.89 24.10
N ALA A 14 -13.62 36.14 24.70
CA ALA A 14 -12.76 35.21 24.00
C ALA A 14 -13.70 34.13 23.43
N GLY A 15 -14.53 34.53 22.48
CA GLY A 15 -15.20 33.59 21.62
C GLY A 15 -14.09 32.83 20.92
N GLU A 16 -14.00 31.54 21.21
CA GLU A 16 -13.21 30.63 20.39
C GLU A 16 -13.75 30.79 18.97
N LEU A 17 -13.08 31.59 18.14
CA LEU A 17 -13.39 31.66 16.73
C LEU A 17 -13.28 30.22 16.22
N PRO A 18 -14.37 29.65 15.68
CA PRO A 18 -14.32 28.28 15.20
C PRO A 18 -13.19 28.18 14.18
N ALA A 19 -12.33 27.17 14.35
CA ALA A 19 -11.18 26.98 13.50
C ALA A 19 -11.63 26.93 12.03
N GLN A 20 -11.32 27.99 11.28
CA GLN A 20 -11.76 28.14 9.90
C GLN A 20 -10.93 27.22 9.01
N GLU A 21 -11.63 26.39 8.25
CA GLU A 21 -11.02 25.58 7.20
C GLU A 21 -10.45 26.47 6.10
N ILE A 22 -9.26 26.11 5.63
CA ILE A 22 -8.58 26.81 4.54
C ILE A 22 -9.06 26.19 3.23
N SER A 23 -9.56 27.02 2.32
CA SER A 23 -9.93 26.57 0.98
C SER A 23 -8.73 25.94 0.27
N ARG A 24 -8.86 24.72 -0.24
CA ARG A 24 -7.78 23.99 -0.95
C ARG A 24 -7.21 24.81 -2.11
N GLN A 25 -8.06 25.51 -2.85
CA GLN A 25 -7.64 26.37 -3.97
C GLN A 25 -6.68 27.48 -3.54
N SER A 26 -6.81 28.00 -2.31
CA SER A 26 -5.95 29.08 -1.81
C SER A 26 -4.52 28.64 -1.48
N ILE A 27 -4.28 27.32 -1.38
CA ILE A 27 -2.99 26.75 -1.01
C ILE A 27 -2.40 25.83 -2.09
N GLU A 28 -3.13 25.55 -3.16
CA GLU A 28 -2.77 24.57 -4.21
C GLU A 28 -1.38 24.81 -4.80
N ASP A 29 -1.01 26.08 -4.99
CA ASP A 29 0.31 26.47 -5.50
C ASP A 29 1.33 26.84 -4.42
N SER A 30 0.93 26.82 -3.16
CA SER A 30 1.78 27.22 -2.05
C SER A 30 2.74 26.11 -1.65
N VAL A 31 4.03 26.44 -1.56
CA VAL A 31 5.03 25.57 -0.94
C VAL A 31 4.90 25.68 0.57
N ILE A 32 4.18 24.73 1.17
CA ILE A 32 3.93 24.71 2.62
C ILE A 32 5.06 23.97 3.34
N GLY A 33 5.52 22.85 2.78
CA GLY A 33 6.60 22.06 3.35
C GLY A 33 6.15 21.07 4.44
N TRP A 34 7.08 20.74 5.33
CA TRP A 34 6.92 19.66 6.30
C TRP A 34 6.50 20.17 7.69
N MET A 35 5.59 19.46 8.37
CA MET A 35 5.25 19.67 9.78
C MET A 35 6.49 19.64 10.66
N THR A 36 7.34 18.65 10.41
CA THR A 36 8.64 18.47 11.06
C THR A 36 9.64 18.00 10.01
N VAL A 37 10.79 18.66 9.92
CA VAL A 37 11.95 18.15 9.18
C VAL A 37 12.75 17.30 10.16
N TYR A 38 12.78 15.99 9.93
CA TYR A 38 13.46 15.05 10.78
C TYR A 38 14.92 14.89 10.33
N HIS A 39 15.79 14.64 11.32
CA HIS A 39 17.18 14.26 11.10
C HIS A 39 17.46 12.98 11.86
N PHE A 40 16.82 11.89 11.43
CA PHE A 40 16.94 10.61 12.12
C PHE A 40 18.39 10.09 12.05
N LYS A 41 18.90 9.57 13.17
CA LYS A 41 20.31 9.15 13.36
C LYS A 41 20.46 7.65 13.67
N GLY A 42 19.49 6.83 13.28
CA GLY A 42 19.42 5.43 13.63
C GLY A 42 18.68 5.20 14.95
N VAL A 43 18.15 4.00 15.10
CA VAL A 43 17.54 3.54 16.36
C VAL A 43 18.54 2.76 17.20
N LYS A 44 18.27 2.63 18.50
CA LYS A 44 19.15 1.94 19.46
C LYS A 44 18.64 0.56 19.87
N THR A 45 17.36 0.27 19.59
CA THR A 45 16.69 -0.94 20.06
C THR A 45 15.92 -1.59 18.91
N GLY A 46 15.90 -2.92 18.87
CA GLY A 46 15.03 -3.67 17.97
C GLY A 46 13.56 -3.54 18.36
N MET A 47 12.68 -4.08 17.52
CA MET A 47 11.24 -4.09 17.72
C MET A 47 10.67 -5.45 17.37
N LYS A 48 9.66 -5.93 18.12
CA LYS A 48 8.89 -7.12 17.76
C LYS A 48 7.43 -6.73 17.52
N VAL A 49 6.89 -7.17 16.39
CA VAL A 49 5.46 -7.06 16.06
C VAL A 49 4.97 -8.46 15.72
N ASP A 50 4.13 -9.01 16.58
CA ASP A 50 3.66 -10.40 16.50
C ASP A 50 4.84 -11.40 16.38
N SER A 51 4.90 -12.17 15.28
CA SER A 51 5.99 -13.12 15.00
C SER A 51 7.21 -12.49 14.31
N LYS A 52 7.14 -11.22 13.89
CA LYS A 52 8.20 -10.52 13.15
C LYS A 52 9.12 -9.78 14.11
N VAL A 53 10.43 -9.99 13.97
CA VAL A 53 11.45 -9.37 14.82
C VAL A 53 12.34 -8.50 13.95
N TYR A 54 12.30 -7.19 14.20
CA TYR A 54 13.03 -6.17 13.48
C TYR A 54 14.31 -5.79 14.21
N SER A 55 15.43 -5.93 13.53
CA SER A 55 16.74 -5.56 14.06
C SER A 55 16.92 -4.03 14.11
N VAL A 56 17.93 -3.59 14.85
CA VAL A 56 18.36 -2.18 14.84
C VAL A 56 18.74 -1.71 13.44
N ASN A 57 19.37 -2.58 12.63
CA ASN A 57 19.79 -2.24 11.28
C ASN A 57 18.60 -2.03 10.35
N GLN A 58 17.61 -2.93 10.37
CA GLN A 58 16.38 -2.78 9.56
C GLN A 58 15.63 -1.49 9.91
N LEU A 59 15.48 -1.20 11.20
CA LEU A 59 14.80 0.01 11.64
C LEU A 59 15.60 1.30 11.35
N SER A 60 16.93 1.22 11.31
CA SER A 60 17.79 2.33 10.91
C SER A 60 17.71 2.59 9.39
N ILE A 61 17.40 1.58 8.58
CA ILE A 61 17.06 1.78 7.17
C ILE A 61 15.76 2.61 7.02
N CYS A 62 14.77 2.42 7.90
CA CYS A 62 13.57 3.27 7.91
C CYS A 62 13.91 4.75 8.14
N ASP A 63 14.89 5.04 9.00
CA ASP A 63 15.39 6.40 9.24
C ASP A 63 15.99 6.99 7.95
N SER A 64 16.81 6.20 7.23
CA SER A 64 17.36 6.61 5.94
C SER A 64 16.27 6.90 4.91
N PHE A 65 15.27 6.02 4.76
CA PHE A 65 14.14 6.25 3.84
C PHE A 65 13.37 7.52 4.18
N ALA A 66 13.08 7.76 5.46
CA ALA A 66 12.39 8.97 5.89
C ALA A 66 13.20 10.24 5.53
N ASN A 67 14.51 10.23 5.80
CA ASN A 67 15.40 11.33 5.46
C ASN A 67 15.48 11.54 3.93
N TRP A 68 15.52 10.48 3.12
CA TRP A 68 15.58 10.57 1.66
C TRP A 68 14.29 11.10 1.04
N ILE A 69 13.12 10.68 1.56
CA ILE A 69 11.81 11.24 1.19
C ILE A 69 11.82 12.75 1.42
N GLN A 70 12.17 13.20 2.64
CA GLN A 70 12.21 14.63 2.95
C GLN A 70 13.28 15.38 2.16
N ALA A 71 14.37 14.73 1.77
CA ALA A 71 15.43 15.32 0.96
C ALA A 71 15.05 15.50 -0.53
N SER A 72 14.14 14.66 -1.05
CA SER A 72 13.76 14.70 -2.47
C SER A 72 12.42 15.35 -2.76
N TYR A 73 11.57 15.54 -1.76
CA TYR A 73 10.25 16.13 -1.93
C TYR A 73 10.03 17.31 -1.00
N MET A 74 9.44 18.38 -1.55
CA MET A 74 8.93 19.51 -0.79
C MET A 74 7.42 19.61 -1.02
N PRO A 75 6.60 19.38 0.02
CA PRO A 75 5.15 19.47 -0.08
C PRO A 75 4.68 20.84 -0.61
N LYS A 76 3.98 20.78 -1.75
CA LYS A 76 3.26 21.89 -2.40
C LYS A 76 1.76 21.55 -2.38
N GLY A 77 0.89 22.53 -2.21
CA GLY A 77 -0.55 22.28 -2.14
C GLY A 77 -1.05 21.64 -0.84
N GLY A 78 -0.14 21.32 0.09
CA GLY A 78 -0.49 20.63 1.33
C GLY A 78 0.65 20.56 2.34
N LEU A 79 0.30 20.21 3.58
CA LEU A 79 1.23 20.11 4.71
C LEU A 79 1.76 18.67 4.80
N GLY A 80 3.08 18.49 4.72
CA GLY A 80 3.69 17.16 4.72
C GLY A 80 4.03 16.62 6.10
N ASP A 81 3.95 15.30 6.30
CA ASP A 81 4.56 14.59 7.43
C ASP A 81 5.20 13.28 6.96
N VAL A 82 6.25 12.84 7.65
CA VAL A 82 6.92 11.56 7.36
C VAL A 82 6.85 10.66 8.59
N LYS A 83 6.47 9.41 8.35
CA LYS A 83 6.35 8.39 9.38
C LYS A 83 7.09 7.14 8.97
N LYS A 84 7.71 6.49 9.94
CA LYS A 84 8.32 5.17 9.78
C LYS A 84 7.28 4.09 10.01
N PHE A 85 7.45 2.95 9.37
CA PHE A 85 6.59 1.81 9.57
C PHE A 85 7.37 0.49 9.54
N VAL A 86 6.76 -0.50 10.16
CA VAL A 86 7.03 -1.92 10.01
C VAL A 86 5.72 -2.60 9.59
N SER A 87 5.72 -3.91 9.37
CA SER A 87 4.45 -4.64 9.14
C SER A 87 3.48 -4.34 10.27
N GLU A 88 2.23 -4.07 9.91
CA GLU A 88 1.18 -3.76 10.88
C GLU A 88 0.91 -4.95 11.81
N LYS A 89 0.46 -4.64 13.03
CA LYS A 89 0.03 -5.65 13.99
C LYS A 89 -1.19 -6.39 13.44
N LEU A 90 -1.18 -7.71 13.56
CA LEU A 90 -2.31 -8.56 13.20
C LEU A 90 -3.47 -8.34 14.19
N GLY A 91 -4.65 -8.16 13.64
CA GLY A 91 -5.93 -7.99 14.30
C GLY A 91 -7.01 -8.78 13.56
N LEU A 92 -8.28 -8.50 13.86
CA LEU A 92 -9.40 -9.28 13.34
C LEU A 92 -9.50 -9.26 11.80
N TYR A 93 -9.17 -8.13 11.18
CA TYR A 93 -9.46 -7.85 9.77
C TYR A 93 -8.25 -7.96 8.82
N ASN A 94 -7.07 -8.37 9.30
CA ASN A 94 -5.83 -8.41 8.49
C ASN A 94 -5.00 -9.69 8.70
N GLN A 95 -5.60 -10.77 9.21
CA GLN A 95 -4.91 -12.05 9.43
C GLN A 95 -4.25 -12.62 8.15
N TYR A 96 -4.81 -12.31 6.98
CA TYR A 96 -4.24 -12.70 5.68
C TYR A 96 -2.84 -12.10 5.44
N LYS A 97 -2.43 -11.06 6.17
CA LYS A 97 -1.09 -10.46 6.07
C LYS A 97 0.00 -11.19 6.86
N ALA A 98 -0.35 -12.24 7.61
CA ALA A 98 0.60 -12.97 8.44
C ALA A 98 1.79 -13.54 7.64
N GLY A 99 1.53 -14.01 6.41
CA GLY A 99 2.56 -14.52 5.50
C GLY A 99 3.27 -13.46 4.65
N MET A 100 2.95 -12.17 4.80
CA MET A 100 3.67 -11.13 4.07
C MET A 100 5.15 -11.13 4.49
N PRO A 101 6.09 -10.89 3.55
CA PRO A 101 7.50 -10.67 3.89
C PRO A 101 7.68 -9.65 5.01
N GLN A 102 8.79 -9.76 5.73
CA GLN A 102 9.16 -8.79 6.74
C GLN A 102 9.52 -7.46 6.08
N SER A 103 8.49 -6.65 5.87
CA SER A 103 8.59 -5.31 5.27
C SER A 103 8.67 -4.24 6.35
N TYR A 104 9.43 -3.20 6.04
CA TYR A 104 9.70 -2.03 6.87
C TYR A 104 10.09 -0.86 5.97
N GLY A 105 9.81 0.36 6.41
CA GLY A 105 10.27 1.54 5.69
C GLY A 105 9.73 2.86 6.23
N ALA A 106 9.52 3.80 5.33
CA ALA A 106 8.94 5.10 5.64
C ALA A 106 7.91 5.52 4.59
N TYR A 107 6.95 6.33 5.01
CA TYR A 107 5.97 6.96 4.13
C TYR A 107 5.81 8.44 4.44
N ALA A 108 5.45 9.19 3.42
CA ALA A 108 5.06 10.59 3.48
C ALA A 108 3.56 10.72 3.28
N LYS A 109 2.95 11.62 4.04
CA LYS A 109 1.58 12.10 3.83
C LYS A 109 1.64 13.57 3.46
N THR A 110 0.98 13.96 2.39
CA THR A 110 0.70 15.37 2.07
C THR A 110 -0.76 15.66 2.36
N TYR A 111 -1.05 16.31 3.48
CA TYR A 111 -2.40 16.66 3.90
C TYR A 111 -2.91 17.86 3.09
N THR A 112 -4.03 17.71 2.40
CA THR A 112 -4.61 18.74 1.50
C THR A 112 -5.75 19.52 2.12
N GLU A 113 -6.32 19.03 3.22
CA GLU A 113 -7.40 19.68 3.98
C GLU A 113 -6.81 20.24 5.27
N LEU A 114 -6.68 21.56 5.37
CA LEU A 114 -5.92 22.22 6.43
C LEU A 114 -6.78 23.26 7.17
N LYS A 115 -6.41 23.53 8.42
CA LYS A 115 -6.98 24.61 9.23
C LYS A 115 -5.90 25.25 10.09
N TYR A 116 -6.23 26.41 10.66
CA TYR A 116 -5.44 26.98 11.74
C TYR A 116 -5.93 26.44 13.09
N ASN A 117 -5.00 26.01 13.94
CA ASN A 117 -5.31 25.69 15.33
C ASN A 117 -5.41 26.97 16.18
N SER A 118 -5.72 26.82 17.48
CA SER A 118 -5.81 27.94 18.44
C SER A 118 -4.51 28.75 18.58
N SER A 119 -3.36 28.17 18.22
CA SER A 119 -2.05 28.84 18.18
C SER A 119 -1.73 29.46 16.82
N ARG A 120 -2.70 29.56 15.91
CA ARG A 120 -2.53 30.03 14.52
C ARG A 120 -1.49 29.24 13.71
N LYS A 121 -1.25 27.98 14.09
CA LYS A 121 -0.41 27.06 13.30
C LYS A 121 -1.27 26.27 12.34
N LEU A 122 -0.75 26.10 11.13
CA LEU A 122 -1.34 25.23 10.12
C LEU A 122 -1.29 23.77 10.59
N VAL A 123 -2.43 23.11 10.60
CA VAL A 123 -2.57 21.69 10.97
C VAL A 123 -3.54 20.99 10.01
N PRO A 124 -3.48 19.65 9.89
CA PRO A 124 -4.49 18.92 9.15
C PRO A 124 -5.89 19.14 9.76
N ASN A 125 -6.88 19.42 8.91
CA ASN A 125 -8.28 19.44 9.30
C ASN A 125 -8.82 18.01 9.42
N THR A 126 -8.47 17.16 8.45
CA THR A 126 -8.81 15.74 8.40
C THR A 126 -7.55 14.90 8.23
N ASN A 127 -7.72 13.57 8.16
CA ASN A 127 -6.65 12.64 7.81
C ASN A 127 -6.65 12.32 6.30
N SER A 128 -7.27 13.15 5.45
CA SER A 128 -7.20 13.07 3.98
C SER A 128 -5.80 13.49 3.51
N HIS A 129 -5.14 12.70 2.67
CA HIS A 129 -3.76 12.95 2.24
C HIS A 129 -3.40 12.21 0.96
N VAL A 130 -2.41 12.75 0.24
CA VAL A 130 -1.69 12.07 -0.85
C VAL A 130 -0.47 11.33 -0.26
N TRP A 131 -0.26 10.09 -0.68
CA TRP A 131 0.71 9.17 -0.09
C TRP A 131 1.93 8.89 -0.98
N MET A 132 3.13 8.88 -0.40
CA MET A 132 4.35 8.28 -0.96
C MET A 132 4.97 7.32 0.05
N ALA A 133 5.55 6.20 -0.38
CA ALA A 133 6.29 5.29 0.49
C ALA A 133 7.56 4.74 -0.18
N VAL A 134 8.53 4.41 0.66
CA VAL A 134 9.74 3.66 0.34
C VAL A 134 9.83 2.51 1.33
N ALA A 135 9.83 1.28 0.82
CA ALA A 135 9.69 0.07 1.61
C ALA A 135 10.74 -0.98 1.23
N ALA A 136 11.49 -1.46 2.22
CA ALA A 136 12.26 -2.69 2.07
C ALA A 136 11.28 -3.88 2.09
N ASN A 137 11.50 -4.84 1.20
CA ASN A 137 10.70 -6.04 1.04
C ASN A 137 9.18 -5.76 0.89
N GLY A 138 8.83 -4.60 0.32
CA GLY A 138 7.44 -4.15 0.18
C GLY A 138 6.68 -4.94 -0.86
N ILE A 139 5.44 -5.34 -0.57
CA ILE A 139 4.56 -5.94 -1.59
C ILE A 139 3.89 -4.81 -2.37
N PRO A 140 3.79 -4.90 -3.71
CA PRO A 140 3.03 -3.98 -4.52
C PRO A 140 1.62 -3.75 -3.99
N ASN A 141 1.01 -2.62 -4.35
CA ASN A 141 -0.36 -2.28 -3.97
C ASN A 141 -1.45 -3.13 -4.66
N GLY A 142 -1.24 -4.44 -4.70
CA GLY A 142 -2.16 -5.46 -5.16
C GLY A 142 -3.19 -5.86 -4.11
N TRP A 143 -4.09 -6.76 -4.52
CA TRP A 143 -5.19 -7.23 -3.70
C TRP A 143 -4.91 -8.63 -3.17
N PRO A 144 -5.03 -8.87 -1.84
CA PRO A 144 -4.78 -10.18 -1.27
C PRO A 144 -5.79 -11.20 -1.78
N VAL A 145 -5.32 -12.42 -2.07
CA VAL A 145 -6.20 -13.58 -2.20
C VAL A 145 -6.42 -14.15 -0.81
N MET A 146 -7.35 -13.55 -0.07
CA MET A 146 -7.46 -13.71 1.38
C MET A 146 -7.60 -15.16 1.83
N ASP A 147 -8.36 -15.97 1.10
CA ASP A 147 -8.70 -17.33 1.53
C ASP A 147 -7.53 -18.32 1.44
N ILE A 148 -6.57 -18.09 0.54
CA ILE A 148 -5.38 -18.96 0.41
C ILE A 148 -4.15 -18.39 1.11
N CYS A 149 -4.20 -17.15 1.60
CA CYS A 149 -3.12 -16.59 2.41
C CYS A 149 -2.98 -17.35 3.73
N THR A 150 -1.75 -17.69 4.08
CA THR A 150 -1.42 -18.39 5.33
C THR A 150 -0.34 -17.62 6.09
N PRO A 151 -0.05 -17.96 7.36
CA PRO A 151 1.11 -17.41 8.06
C PRO A 151 2.46 -17.70 7.37
N ALA A 152 2.53 -18.71 6.49
CA ALA A 152 3.74 -19.08 5.78
C ALA A 152 3.85 -18.44 4.39
N GLN A 153 2.72 -18.12 3.74
CA GLN A 153 2.69 -17.73 2.34
C GLN A 153 1.63 -16.66 2.06
N TYR A 154 2.01 -15.62 1.33
CA TYR A 154 1.13 -14.54 0.91
C TYR A 154 0.85 -14.60 -0.59
N TYR A 155 -0.41 -14.39 -0.97
CA TYR A 155 -0.87 -14.43 -2.35
C TYR A 155 -1.65 -13.17 -2.69
N PHE A 156 -1.44 -12.62 -3.87
CA PHE A 156 -2.07 -11.37 -4.28
C PHE A 156 -2.21 -11.25 -5.79
N THR A 157 -3.11 -10.39 -6.25
CA THR A 157 -3.25 -9.99 -7.65
C THR A 157 -2.77 -8.55 -7.82
N MET A 158 -2.42 -8.15 -9.04
CA MET A 158 -2.03 -6.76 -9.36
C MET A 158 -2.86 -6.24 -10.53
N PRO A 159 -3.90 -5.42 -10.30
CA PRO A 159 -4.68 -4.79 -11.36
C PRO A 159 -3.88 -3.63 -11.98
N MET A 160 -3.16 -3.93 -13.06
CA MET A 160 -2.25 -3.00 -13.74
C MET A 160 -3.00 -2.03 -14.67
N ALA A 161 -2.36 -0.92 -15.03
CA ALA A 161 -2.96 0.08 -15.93
C ALA A 161 -3.51 -0.52 -17.23
N ALA A 162 -2.72 -1.39 -17.88
CA ALA A 162 -3.10 -2.03 -19.15
C ALA A 162 -4.43 -2.82 -19.08
N THR A 163 -4.80 -3.29 -17.89
CA THR A 163 -6.06 -4.02 -17.64
C THR A 163 -7.18 -3.15 -17.10
N GLU A 164 -6.85 -2.01 -16.49
CA GLU A 164 -7.77 -1.24 -15.65
C GLU A 164 -8.21 0.10 -16.22
N VAL A 165 -7.45 0.61 -17.19
CA VAL A 165 -7.65 1.94 -17.75
C VAL A 165 -8.17 1.77 -19.17
N SER A 166 -9.47 2.02 -19.35
CA SER A 166 -10.14 1.95 -20.65
C SER A 166 -9.80 3.13 -21.57
N GLU A 167 -9.40 4.25 -20.99
CA GLU A 167 -9.05 5.48 -21.70
C GLU A 167 -7.63 5.36 -22.27
N THR A 168 -7.53 5.12 -23.58
CA THR A 168 -6.24 4.83 -24.25
C THR A 168 -5.25 6.00 -24.19
N ASN A 169 -5.73 7.23 -24.04
CA ASN A 169 -4.91 8.43 -23.85
C ASN A 169 -4.29 8.52 -22.43
N MET A 170 -4.81 7.79 -21.45
CA MET A 170 -4.30 7.78 -20.09
C MET A 170 -3.12 6.81 -19.93
N LEU A 171 -3.08 5.72 -20.70
CA LEU A 171 -2.03 4.71 -20.61
C LEU A 171 -0.61 5.28 -20.79
N PRO A 172 -0.33 6.17 -21.77
CA PRO A 172 0.99 6.79 -21.90
C PRO A 172 1.37 7.69 -20.73
N LEU A 173 0.40 8.27 -20.01
CA LEU A 173 0.66 9.14 -18.85
C LEU A 173 1.04 8.33 -17.60
N LEU A 174 0.58 7.08 -17.53
CA LEU A 174 0.91 6.12 -16.46
C LEU A 174 2.15 5.27 -16.78
N ASP A 175 2.69 5.37 -17.99
CA ASP A 175 3.91 4.67 -18.39
C ASP A 175 5.14 5.56 -18.17
N ILE A 176 5.73 5.43 -16.98
CA ILE A 176 6.95 6.13 -16.60
C ILE A 176 8.24 5.40 -17.00
N SER A 177 8.15 4.28 -17.73
CA SER A 177 9.33 3.49 -18.12
C SER A 177 10.31 4.24 -19.02
N GLY A 178 9.83 5.29 -19.71
CA GLY A 178 10.64 6.19 -20.52
C GLY A 178 11.46 7.23 -19.72
N ASN A 179 11.16 7.46 -18.44
CA ASN A 179 11.86 8.45 -17.64
C ASN A 179 13.32 8.01 -17.38
N ALA A 180 14.29 8.88 -17.67
CA ALA A 180 15.72 8.54 -17.61
C ALA A 180 16.20 8.01 -16.25
N SER A 181 15.63 8.51 -15.14
CA SER A 181 16.01 8.09 -13.78
C SER A 181 15.39 6.75 -13.35
N ILE A 182 14.33 6.31 -14.06
CA ILE A 182 13.54 5.12 -13.73
C ILE A 182 13.77 3.99 -14.73
N LYS A 183 14.12 4.31 -15.99
CA LYS A 183 14.37 3.38 -17.09
C LYS A 183 15.18 2.12 -16.73
N PRO A 184 16.20 2.16 -15.84
CA PRO A 184 16.94 0.95 -15.44
C PRO A 184 16.14 -0.05 -14.59
N PHE A 185 14.98 0.35 -14.07
CA PHE A 185 14.20 -0.39 -13.07
C PHE A 185 12.82 -0.77 -13.60
N THR A 186 12.24 -1.82 -13.03
CA THR A 186 10.84 -2.16 -13.28
C THR A 186 9.92 -1.10 -12.68
N SER A 187 9.07 -0.49 -13.51
CA SER A 187 8.02 0.44 -13.08
C SER A 187 6.65 0.03 -13.60
N PHE A 188 5.61 0.26 -12.81
CA PHE A 188 4.24 -0.05 -13.19
C PHE A 188 3.24 0.70 -12.30
N TRP A 189 2.08 1.01 -12.87
CA TRP A 189 0.94 1.55 -12.14
C TRP A 189 -0.04 0.44 -11.72
N VAL A 190 -0.55 0.52 -10.49
CA VAL A 190 -1.56 -0.42 -9.95
C VAL A 190 -2.79 0.32 -9.45
N LYS A 191 -3.98 -0.14 -9.84
CA LYS A 191 -5.24 0.46 -9.40
C LYS A 191 -5.54 0.19 -7.93
N ASN A 192 -5.97 1.25 -7.27
CA ASN A 192 -6.59 1.21 -5.96
C ASN A 192 -8.12 1.13 -6.10
N LEU A 193 -8.65 -0.10 -6.19
CA LEU A 193 -10.08 -0.37 -6.37
C LEU A 193 -10.99 0.23 -5.29
N GLY A 194 -10.47 0.57 -4.10
CA GLY A 194 -11.27 1.18 -3.02
C GLY A 194 -11.52 2.68 -3.19
N TYR A 195 -10.70 3.37 -3.97
CA TYR A 195 -10.71 4.85 -4.08
C TYR A 195 -10.74 5.36 -5.52
N GLY A 196 -10.84 4.47 -6.52
CA GLY A 196 -10.96 4.81 -7.94
C GLY A 196 -9.69 5.30 -8.64
N ARG A 197 -8.63 5.61 -7.87
CA ARG A 197 -7.31 6.04 -8.37
C ARG A 197 -6.31 4.88 -8.35
N GLY A 198 -5.01 5.13 -8.45
CA GLY A 198 -4.00 4.09 -8.27
C GLY A 198 -2.67 4.64 -7.80
N LYS A 199 -1.66 3.78 -7.88
CA LYS A 199 -0.31 4.09 -7.43
C LYS A 199 0.71 3.76 -8.49
N GLU A 200 1.58 4.70 -8.76
CA GLU A 200 2.84 4.43 -9.45
C GLU A 200 3.78 3.67 -8.52
N GLN A 201 4.54 2.76 -9.10
CA GLN A 201 5.49 1.94 -8.38
C GLN A 201 6.78 1.76 -9.17
N VAL A 202 7.91 1.85 -8.47
CA VAL A 202 9.24 1.50 -8.96
C VAL A 202 9.82 0.43 -8.05
N LEU A 203 10.20 -0.69 -8.65
CA LEU A 203 10.74 -1.85 -7.96
C LEU A 203 12.24 -1.95 -8.21
N LEU A 204 13.03 -1.78 -7.14
CA LEU A 204 14.48 -1.91 -7.17
C LEU A 204 14.87 -3.31 -6.69
N CYS A 205 15.31 -4.15 -7.62
CA CYS A 205 15.73 -5.52 -7.35
C CYS A 205 17.13 -5.77 -7.89
N LYS A 206 17.93 -6.55 -7.16
CA LYS A 206 19.22 -7.01 -7.68
C LYS A 206 19.04 -7.65 -9.05
N ASP A 207 19.87 -7.24 -10.01
CA ASP A 207 19.84 -7.70 -11.40
C ASP A 207 18.49 -7.47 -12.12
N ASN A 208 17.66 -6.54 -11.61
CA ASN A 208 16.32 -6.24 -12.09
C ASN A 208 15.38 -7.46 -12.16
N LYS A 209 15.59 -8.45 -11.29
CA LYS A 209 14.75 -9.66 -11.22
C LYS A 209 13.66 -9.49 -10.16
N SER A 210 12.41 -9.47 -10.60
CA SER A 210 11.24 -9.42 -9.71
C SER A 210 11.26 -10.59 -8.71
N PRO A 211 10.98 -10.35 -7.41
CA PRO A 211 10.85 -11.40 -6.40
C PRO A 211 9.46 -12.06 -6.43
N PHE A 212 8.56 -11.57 -7.30
CA PHE A 212 7.18 -12.03 -7.39
C PHE A 212 7.06 -13.11 -8.45
N ILE A 213 6.58 -14.28 -8.03
CA ILE A 213 6.36 -15.45 -8.87
C ILE A 213 4.89 -15.52 -9.23
N ILE A 214 4.59 -15.69 -10.52
CA ILE A 214 3.24 -15.97 -10.99
C ILE A 214 2.94 -17.45 -10.74
N LEU A 215 1.84 -17.74 -10.04
CA LEU A 215 1.39 -19.10 -9.85
C LEU A 215 0.88 -19.67 -11.18
N THR A 216 1.10 -20.96 -11.35
CA THR A 216 0.37 -21.77 -12.33
C THR A 216 -1.05 -22.08 -11.83
N LYS A 217 -1.95 -22.45 -12.74
CA LYS A 217 -3.30 -22.92 -12.39
C LYS A 217 -3.24 -24.09 -11.40
N GLY A 218 -2.33 -25.04 -11.60
CA GLY A 218 -2.13 -26.18 -10.72
C GLY A 218 -1.75 -25.78 -9.29
N GLU A 219 -0.77 -24.88 -9.14
CA GLU A 219 -0.35 -24.37 -7.84
C GLU A 219 -1.47 -23.58 -7.14
N PHE A 220 -2.21 -22.77 -7.89
CA PHE A 220 -3.35 -22.02 -7.35
C PHE A 220 -4.48 -22.95 -6.87
N LEU A 221 -4.85 -23.96 -7.65
CA LEU A 221 -5.84 -24.96 -7.25
C LEU A 221 -5.37 -25.79 -6.04
N GLN A 222 -4.06 -26.08 -5.93
CA GLN A 222 -3.50 -26.73 -4.75
C GLN A 222 -3.57 -25.82 -3.51
N ALA A 223 -3.37 -24.52 -3.67
CA ALA A 223 -3.51 -23.56 -2.58
C ALA A 223 -4.98 -23.49 -2.08
N LEU A 224 -5.95 -23.52 -2.99
CA LEU A 224 -7.38 -23.60 -2.65
C LEU A 224 -7.72 -24.91 -1.93
N GLU A 225 -7.19 -26.03 -2.40
CA GLU A 225 -7.37 -27.35 -1.75
C GLU A 225 -6.94 -27.32 -0.27
N LYS A 226 -5.79 -26.70 0.01
CA LYS A 226 -5.28 -26.51 1.38
C LYS A 226 -6.10 -25.51 2.20
N ALA A 227 -6.73 -24.53 1.54
CA ALA A 227 -7.53 -23.50 2.20
C ALA A 227 -8.90 -24.01 2.67
N ILE A 228 -9.54 -24.94 1.93
CA ILE A 228 -10.86 -25.49 2.26
C ILE A 228 -10.97 -25.99 3.72
N PRO A 229 -10.09 -26.86 4.24
CA PRO A 229 -10.18 -27.32 5.63
C PRO A 229 -9.93 -26.19 6.65
N VAL A 230 -9.05 -25.24 6.34
CA VAL A 230 -8.80 -24.07 7.21
C VAL A 230 -10.04 -23.18 7.29
N PHE A 231 -10.69 -22.94 6.15
CA PHE A 231 -11.95 -22.21 6.09
C PHE A 231 -13.04 -22.92 6.91
N TYR A 232 -13.15 -24.25 6.77
CA TYR A 232 -14.12 -25.04 7.54
C TYR A 232 -13.94 -24.88 9.05
N GLU A 233 -12.73 -25.07 9.57
CA GLU A 233 -12.47 -24.96 11.01
C GLU A 233 -12.69 -23.54 11.53
N LYS A 234 -12.33 -22.52 10.75
CA LYS A 234 -12.57 -21.12 11.11
C LYS A 234 -14.07 -20.81 11.19
N GLU A 235 -14.83 -21.23 10.19
CA GLU A 235 -16.26 -20.95 10.12
C GLU A 235 -17.06 -21.78 11.13
N LYS A 236 -16.66 -23.04 11.34
CA LYS A 236 -17.16 -23.89 12.42
C LYS A 236 -16.99 -23.19 13.76
N LYS A 237 -15.78 -22.75 14.10
CA LYS A 237 -15.52 -22.00 15.34
C LYS A 237 -16.43 -20.77 15.47
N ARG A 238 -16.58 -19.98 14.40
CA ARG A 238 -17.47 -18.80 14.37
C ARG A 238 -18.92 -19.16 14.66
N ILE A 239 -19.43 -20.25 14.09
CA ILE A 239 -20.79 -20.76 14.35
C ILE A 239 -20.93 -21.19 15.81
N TYR A 240 -19.98 -21.95 16.36
CA TYR A 240 -20.01 -22.37 17.76
C TYR A 240 -20.03 -21.19 18.74
N GLU A 241 -19.24 -20.15 18.47
CA GLU A 241 -19.20 -18.92 19.26
C GLU A 241 -20.51 -18.14 19.16
N ALA A 242 -21.06 -17.99 17.94
CA ALA A 242 -22.31 -17.26 17.71
C ALA A 242 -23.51 -17.92 18.38
N GLU A 243 -23.58 -19.25 18.36
CA GLU A 243 -24.67 -20.03 18.97
C GLU A 243 -24.43 -20.36 20.46
N GLN A 244 -23.32 -19.88 21.05
CA GLN A 244 -22.95 -20.09 22.45
C GLN A 244 -22.96 -21.57 22.86
N GLY A 245 -22.62 -22.47 21.94
CA GLY A 245 -22.63 -23.92 22.16
C GLY A 245 -24.01 -24.58 22.24
N ASN A 246 -25.10 -23.89 21.89
CA ASN A 246 -26.45 -24.47 21.87
C ASN A 246 -26.60 -25.54 20.77
N GLN A 247 -26.55 -26.80 21.16
CA GLN A 247 -26.56 -27.96 20.26
C GLN A 247 -27.74 -27.98 19.27
N GLN A 248 -28.94 -27.52 19.68
CA GLN A 248 -30.10 -27.51 18.78
C GLN A 248 -29.97 -26.44 17.70
N ARG A 249 -29.40 -25.28 18.02
CA ARG A 249 -29.21 -24.19 17.06
C ARG A 249 -28.03 -24.40 16.13
N LEU A 250 -27.07 -25.27 16.52
CA LEU A 250 -25.92 -25.63 15.69
C LEU A 250 -26.27 -26.49 14.48
N VAL A 251 -27.34 -27.31 14.55
CA VAL A 251 -27.64 -28.33 13.53
C VAL A 251 -27.76 -27.72 12.13
N PHE A 252 -28.53 -26.64 11.99
CA PHE A 252 -28.78 -26.04 10.67
C PHE A 252 -27.56 -25.32 10.09
N PRO A 253 -26.88 -24.39 10.80
CA PRO A 253 -25.66 -23.74 10.29
C PRO A 253 -24.53 -24.74 10.00
N MET A 254 -24.35 -25.77 10.83
CA MET A 254 -23.34 -26.80 10.57
C MET A 254 -23.65 -27.61 9.31
N LYS A 255 -24.91 -28.00 9.11
CA LYS A 255 -25.35 -28.65 7.85
C LYS A 255 -25.07 -27.77 6.63
N GLN A 256 -25.39 -26.46 6.71
CA GLN A 256 -25.10 -25.53 5.62
C GLN A 256 -23.60 -25.40 5.34
N LEU A 257 -22.77 -25.39 6.39
CA LEU A 257 -21.33 -25.36 6.26
C LEU A 257 -20.80 -26.64 5.60
N ASP A 258 -21.25 -27.82 6.04
CA ASP A 258 -20.86 -29.11 5.46
C ASP A 258 -21.23 -29.19 3.97
N GLU A 259 -22.47 -28.82 3.61
CA GLU A 259 -22.92 -28.76 2.22
C GLU A 259 -22.06 -27.78 1.39
N LYS A 260 -21.69 -26.63 1.96
CA LYS A 260 -20.83 -25.64 1.32
C LYS A 260 -19.42 -26.19 1.07
N ILE A 261 -18.83 -26.94 2.00
CA ILE A 261 -17.53 -27.61 1.80
C ILE A 261 -17.61 -28.66 0.70
N ILE A 262 -18.69 -29.43 0.64
CA ILE A 262 -18.90 -30.41 -0.44
C ILE A 262 -18.92 -29.70 -1.80
N ARG A 263 -19.62 -28.57 -1.91
CA ARG A 263 -19.65 -27.76 -3.14
C ARG A 263 -18.27 -27.21 -3.51
N TYR A 264 -17.49 -26.70 -2.55
CA TYR A 264 -16.11 -26.25 -2.79
C TYR A 264 -15.21 -27.38 -3.33
N LYS A 265 -15.26 -28.57 -2.73
CA LYS A 265 -14.50 -29.73 -3.20
C LYS A 265 -14.92 -30.15 -4.61
N THR A 266 -16.22 -30.19 -4.86
CA THR A 266 -16.78 -30.55 -6.17
C THR A 266 -16.40 -29.54 -7.25
N GLY A 267 -16.50 -28.23 -6.95
CA GLY A 267 -16.06 -27.16 -7.84
C GLY A 267 -14.58 -27.26 -8.16
N LEU A 268 -13.74 -27.47 -7.13
CA LEU A 268 -12.31 -27.66 -7.28
C LEU A 268 -11.95 -28.83 -8.21
N GLU A 269 -12.59 -29.99 -8.03
CA GLU A 269 -12.39 -31.17 -8.87
C GLU A 269 -12.80 -30.91 -10.32
N LYS A 270 -13.95 -30.28 -10.55
CA LYS A 270 -14.42 -29.94 -11.90
C LYS A 270 -13.51 -28.92 -12.59
N THR A 271 -13.04 -27.91 -11.88
CA THR A 271 -12.07 -26.94 -12.41
C THR A 271 -10.75 -27.63 -12.74
N ARG A 272 -10.26 -28.53 -11.87
CA ARG A 272 -9.05 -29.31 -12.13
C ARG A 272 -9.17 -30.18 -13.37
N GLU A 273 -10.32 -30.82 -13.57
CA GLU A 273 -10.58 -31.63 -14.78
C GLU A 273 -10.64 -30.77 -16.05
N LYS A 274 -11.37 -29.65 -16.04
CA LYS A 274 -11.44 -28.70 -17.17
C LYS A 274 -10.04 -28.25 -17.60
N TYR A 275 -9.14 -28.02 -16.65
CA TYR A 275 -7.80 -27.51 -16.88
C TYR A 275 -6.70 -28.58 -16.81
N ARG A 276 -7.01 -29.88 -16.82
CA ARG A 276 -6.03 -30.95 -16.53
C ARG A 276 -4.78 -30.92 -17.43
N ASN A 277 -4.95 -30.55 -18.70
CA ASN A 277 -3.86 -30.45 -19.69
C ASN A 277 -3.21 -29.06 -19.74
N ARG A 278 -3.68 -28.13 -18.90
CA ARG A 278 -3.33 -26.69 -18.88
C ARG A 278 -2.95 -26.23 -17.47
N LEU A 279 -2.67 -27.15 -16.55
CA LEU A 279 -2.35 -26.83 -15.16
C LEU A 279 -1.06 -26.00 -15.01
N ASN A 280 -0.15 -26.10 -15.97
CA ASN A 280 1.11 -25.34 -15.98
C ASN A 280 0.96 -23.92 -16.55
N GLU A 281 -0.22 -23.54 -17.05
CA GLU A 281 -0.47 -22.17 -17.50
C GLU A 281 -0.54 -21.21 -16.29
N PRO A 282 -0.19 -19.92 -16.47
CA PRO A 282 -0.42 -18.91 -15.45
C PRO A 282 -1.86 -18.89 -14.92
N ALA A 283 -2.01 -18.79 -13.60
CA ALA A 283 -3.28 -18.57 -12.95
C ALA A 283 -3.67 -17.09 -13.06
N THR A 284 -4.72 -16.81 -13.81
CA THR A 284 -5.29 -15.46 -13.94
C THR A 284 -6.74 -15.47 -13.45
N THR A 285 -7.12 -14.58 -12.55
CA THR A 285 -8.42 -14.61 -11.84
C THR A 285 -9.11 -13.25 -11.85
N SER A 286 -10.26 -13.12 -11.17
CA SER A 286 -10.75 -11.81 -10.69
C SER A 286 -9.72 -11.16 -9.75
N TYR A 287 -9.91 -9.88 -9.40
CA TYR A 287 -8.94 -9.16 -8.56
C TYR A 287 -8.93 -9.64 -7.10
N GLN A 288 -10.03 -10.20 -6.61
CA GLN A 288 -10.14 -10.78 -5.26
C GLN A 288 -10.83 -12.15 -5.33
N PRO A 289 -10.15 -13.17 -5.91
CA PRO A 289 -10.73 -14.49 -5.96
C PRO A 289 -10.85 -15.05 -4.55
N ASN A 290 -11.85 -15.89 -4.33
CA ASN A 290 -12.13 -16.48 -3.03
C ASN A 290 -12.78 -17.85 -3.21
N LEU A 291 -12.95 -18.61 -2.13
CA LEU A 291 -13.50 -19.97 -2.19
C LEU A 291 -14.94 -20.00 -2.72
N VAL A 292 -15.71 -18.91 -2.61
CA VAL A 292 -17.07 -18.82 -3.19
C VAL A 292 -17.04 -18.92 -4.71
N ASP A 293 -15.91 -18.61 -5.37
CA ASP A 293 -15.77 -18.82 -6.82
C ASP A 293 -15.72 -20.30 -7.21
N LEU A 294 -15.54 -21.23 -6.25
CA LEU A 294 -15.72 -22.66 -6.45
C LEU A 294 -17.17 -23.12 -6.22
N ASP A 295 -18.02 -22.27 -5.63
CA ASP A 295 -19.43 -22.55 -5.45
C ASP A 295 -20.20 -22.34 -6.77
N PHE A 296 -21.36 -23.00 -6.88
CA PHE A 296 -22.32 -22.82 -7.99
C PHE A 296 -21.77 -23.13 -9.39
N GLY A 297 -20.70 -23.93 -9.49
CA GLY A 297 -20.14 -24.34 -10.79
C GLY A 297 -19.49 -23.20 -11.58
N ARG A 298 -19.04 -22.15 -10.89
CA ARG A 298 -18.26 -21.07 -11.50
C ARG A 298 -16.83 -21.53 -11.81
N ASP A 299 -16.27 -20.90 -12.81
CA ASP A 299 -14.89 -21.07 -13.23
C ASP A 299 -14.06 -19.91 -12.68
N ILE A 300 -13.19 -20.20 -11.72
CA ILE A 300 -12.38 -19.19 -11.04
C ILE A 300 -11.43 -18.42 -11.98
N PHE A 301 -11.05 -19.02 -13.12
CA PHE A 301 -10.13 -18.39 -14.07
C PHE A 301 -10.85 -17.55 -15.12
N THR A 302 -12.15 -17.76 -15.34
CA THR A 302 -12.95 -17.03 -16.34
C THR A 302 -14.13 -16.26 -15.76
N SER A 303 -14.41 -16.40 -14.45
CA SER A 303 -15.61 -15.95 -13.71
C SER A 303 -16.96 -16.20 -14.39
N GLN A 304 -17.00 -17.10 -15.37
CA GLN A 304 -18.22 -17.62 -15.99
C GLN A 304 -18.61 -18.94 -15.32
N TYR A 305 -19.64 -19.63 -15.83
CA TYR A 305 -19.86 -21.02 -15.44
C TYR A 305 -18.82 -21.92 -16.10
N LEU A 306 -18.48 -23.05 -15.45
CA LEU A 306 -17.53 -24.03 -15.97
C LEU A 306 -17.92 -24.58 -17.34
N THR A 307 -19.23 -24.60 -17.64
CA THR A 307 -19.84 -25.03 -18.90
C THR A 307 -19.71 -24.01 -20.02
N ASP A 308 -19.43 -22.74 -19.68
CA ASP A 308 -19.41 -21.67 -20.66
C ASP A 308 -18.07 -21.65 -21.41
N PRO A 309 -18.08 -21.18 -22.66
CA PRO A 309 -16.85 -20.87 -23.38
C PRO A 309 -15.98 -19.87 -22.59
N GLU A 310 -14.67 -20.04 -22.68
CA GLU A 310 -13.74 -19.09 -22.06
C GLU A 310 -13.93 -17.69 -22.68
N THR A 311 -13.93 -16.65 -21.83
CA THR A 311 -14.12 -15.27 -22.27
C THR A 311 -12.84 -14.47 -22.06
N ILE A 312 -12.67 -13.42 -22.88
CA ILE A 312 -11.52 -12.49 -22.83
C ILE A 312 -11.76 -11.40 -21.75
N GLN A 313 -12.50 -11.70 -20.68
CA GLN A 313 -12.67 -10.74 -19.60
C GLN A 313 -11.31 -10.42 -18.96
N THR A 314 -11.16 -9.20 -18.45
CA THR A 314 -9.95 -8.80 -17.73
C THR A 314 -9.67 -9.76 -16.57
N ARG A 315 -8.47 -10.34 -16.56
CA ARG A 315 -7.98 -11.23 -15.51
C ARG A 315 -6.60 -10.80 -15.05
N TYR A 316 -6.32 -11.05 -13.77
CA TYR A 316 -5.07 -10.66 -13.15
C TYR A 316 -4.28 -11.89 -12.77
N PRO A 317 -2.98 -11.96 -13.11
CA PRO A 317 -2.13 -13.02 -12.62
C PRO A 317 -2.12 -13.05 -11.09
N VAL A 318 -2.08 -14.26 -10.53
CA VAL A 318 -1.92 -14.46 -9.09
C VAL A 318 -0.42 -14.59 -8.78
N TYR A 319 0.06 -13.72 -7.91
CA TYR A 319 1.45 -13.63 -7.51
C TYR A 319 1.67 -14.18 -6.11
N THR A 320 2.89 -14.63 -5.86
CA THR A 320 3.41 -14.96 -4.55
C THR A 320 4.88 -14.56 -4.44
N VAL A 321 5.49 -14.75 -3.27
CA VAL A 321 6.94 -14.56 -3.06
C VAL A 321 7.57 -15.91 -2.75
N ASP A 322 8.73 -16.22 -3.35
CA ASP A 322 9.46 -17.44 -3.04
C ASP A 322 9.66 -17.58 -1.51
N PRO A 323 9.32 -18.74 -0.90
CA PRO A 323 9.55 -18.97 0.53
C PRO A 323 11.01 -18.75 0.97
N ALA A 324 11.98 -19.14 0.14
CA ALA A 324 13.40 -18.95 0.43
C ALA A 324 13.75 -17.46 0.46
N VAL A 325 13.23 -16.67 -0.48
CA VAL A 325 13.40 -15.20 -0.49
C VAL A 325 12.68 -14.58 0.72
N THR A 326 11.49 -15.06 1.08
CA THR A 326 10.74 -14.60 2.26
C THR A 326 11.52 -14.85 3.56
N ALA A 327 12.25 -15.96 3.66
CA ALA A 327 13.15 -16.22 4.78
C ALA A 327 14.31 -15.21 4.84
N LEU A 328 14.89 -14.86 3.68
CA LEU A 328 15.96 -13.85 3.61
C LEU A 328 15.49 -12.44 4.01
N CYS A 329 14.21 -12.10 3.82
CA CYS A 329 13.62 -10.83 4.26
C CYS A 329 13.71 -10.61 5.78
N LYS A 330 13.92 -11.67 6.58
CA LYS A 330 14.11 -11.58 8.04
C LYS A 330 15.51 -11.09 8.42
N THR A 331 16.45 -11.08 7.48
CA THR A 331 17.83 -10.61 7.69
C THR A 331 17.94 -9.09 7.54
N ASP A 332 19.11 -8.55 7.87
CA ASP A 332 19.37 -7.10 7.79
C ASP A 332 19.47 -6.55 6.38
N LYS A 333 19.63 -7.41 5.37
CA LYS A 333 19.74 -6.99 3.97
C LYS A 333 18.37 -7.00 3.31
N PRO A 334 17.87 -5.86 2.79
CA PRO A 334 16.71 -5.86 1.92
C PRO A 334 16.92 -6.78 0.72
N GLN A 335 15.88 -7.50 0.34
CA GLN A 335 15.86 -8.34 -0.87
C GLN A 335 15.41 -7.52 -2.09
N TRP A 336 14.53 -6.54 -1.88
CA TRP A 336 14.14 -5.52 -2.85
C TRP A 336 13.67 -4.26 -2.14
N ILE A 337 13.64 -3.14 -2.86
CA ILE A 337 13.02 -1.89 -2.41
C ILE A 337 11.83 -1.57 -3.32
N LEU A 338 10.68 -1.28 -2.72
CA LEU A 338 9.50 -0.78 -3.42
C LEU A 338 9.33 0.71 -3.10
N ILE A 339 9.29 1.54 -4.13
CA ILE A 339 8.96 2.96 -4.03
C ILE A 339 7.59 3.13 -4.68
N SER A 340 6.62 3.70 -3.96
CA SER A 340 5.24 3.79 -4.43
C SER A 340 4.61 5.13 -4.05
N TRP A 341 3.83 5.74 -4.93
CA TRP A 341 3.08 6.97 -4.61
C TRP A 341 1.72 7.00 -5.30
N ASP A 342 0.78 7.73 -4.71
CA ASP A 342 -0.54 7.92 -5.31
C ASP A 342 -0.39 8.76 -6.59
N TYR A 343 -1.02 8.30 -7.67
CA TYR A 343 -1.03 9.03 -8.92
C TYR A 343 -2.25 8.70 -9.78
N TRP A 344 -2.90 9.76 -10.22
CA TRP A 344 -3.93 9.77 -11.24
C TRP A 344 -3.84 11.04 -12.08
N PRO A 345 -3.70 10.95 -13.41
CA PRO A 345 -3.73 12.11 -14.27
C PRO A 345 -5.06 12.86 -14.10
N GLY A 346 -5.00 14.11 -13.67
CA GLY A 346 -6.17 14.95 -13.38
C GLY A 346 -6.33 15.37 -11.92
N ASP A 347 -5.57 14.79 -10.97
CA ASP A 347 -5.44 15.38 -9.64
C ASP A 347 -4.15 16.21 -9.55
N ALA A 348 -4.29 17.52 -9.41
CA ALA A 348 -3.16 18.44 -9.40
C ALA A 348 -2.18 18.19 -8.25
N THR A 349 -2.65 17.76 -7.07
CA THR A 349 -1.76 17.48 -5.94
C THR A 349 -0.97 16.18 -6.17
N GLU A 350 -1.62 15.15 -6.71
CA GLU A 350 -0.94 13.91 -7.09
C GLU A 350 0.06 14.15 -8.24
N GLN A 351 -0.30 14.95 -9.24
CA GLN A 351 0.60 15.32 -10.34
C GLN A 351 1.84 16.04 -9.83
N GLN A 352 1.70 17.04 -8.95
CA GLN A 352 2.83 17.74 -8.36
C GLN A 352 3.77 16.80 -7.58
N GLN A 353 3.20 15.87 -6.81
CA GLN A 353 4.00 14.87 -6.11
C GLN A 353 4.70 13.92 -7.09
N HIS A 354 3.98 13.44 -8.10
CA HIS A 354 4.50 12.58 -9.16
C HIS A 354 5.70 13.24 -9.86
N ASP A 355 5.54 14.47 -10.36
CA ASP A 355 6.58 15.22 -11.06
C ASP A 355 7.82 15.40 -10.18
N ALA A 356 7.62 15.73 -8.89
CA ALA A 356 8.71 15.88 -7.94
C ALA A 356 9.46 14.57 -7.69
N ILE A 357 8.75 13.43 -7.59
CA ILE A 357 9.36 12.12 -7.38
C ILE A 357 10.18 11.72 -8.61
N ILE A 358 9.58 11.73 -9.80
CA ILE A 358 10.25 11.27 -11.04
C ILE A 358 11.40 12.19 -11.48
N SER A 359 11.44 13.43 -10.97
CA SER A 359 12.49 14.40 -11.29
C SER A 359 13.58 14.50 -10.23
N ASN A 360 13.27 14.29 -8.94
CA ASN A 360 14.21 14.61 -7.85
C ASN A 360 14.63 13.40 -7.00
N PHE A 361 13.87 12.30 -7.02
CA PHE A 361 14.18 11.12 -6.23
C PHE A 361 15.32 10.34 -6.89
N ASN A 362 16.38 10.03 -6.13
CA ASN A 362 17.57 9.39 -6.68
C ASN A 362 17.46 7.85 -6.56
N PHE A 363 16.72 7.25 -7.49
CA PHE A 363 16.49 5.80 -7.54
C PHE A 363 17.80 5.01 -7.66
N GLU A 364 18.75 5.49 -8.47
CA GLU A 364 20.04 4.84 -8.67
C GLU A 364 20.88 4.80 -7.39
N TYR A 365 20.93 5.90 -6.63
CA TYR A 365 21.62 5.90 -5.34
C TYR A 365 21.05 4.83 -4.42
N ILE A 366 19.72 4.73 -4.32
CA ILE A 366 19.06 3.77 -3.41
C ILE A 366 19.35 2.34 -3.87
N TYR A 367 19.28 2.08 -5.18
CA TYR A 367 19.67 0.79 -5.74
C TYR A 367 21.13 0.44 -5.36
N ASN A 368 22.07 1.35 -5.63
CA ASN A 368 23.48 1.13 -5.34
C ASN A 368 23.72 0.96 -3.83
N PHE A 369 22.99 1.69 -2.97
CA PHE A 369 23.13 1.58 -1.51
C PHE A 369 22.90 0.16 -0.99
N PHE A 370 21.94 -0.59 -1.56
CA PHE A 370 21.65 -1.96 -1.11
C PHE A 370 22.28 -3.04 -1.97
N PHE A 371 22.40 -2.82 -3.28
CA PHE A 371 22.71 -3.88 -4.25
C PHE A 371 24.06 -3.71 -4.95
N ALA A 372 24.70 -2.54 -4.86
CA ALA A 372 26.02 -2.26 -5.42
C ALA A 372 26.78 -1.18 -4.58
N PRO A 373 26.98 -1.39 -3.26
CA PRO A 373 27.43 -0.35 -2.34
C PRO A 373 28.84 0.19 -2.66
N GLU A 374 29.65 -0.60 -3.37
CA GLU A 374 30.96 -0.19 -3.87
C GLU A 374 30.90 1.01 -4.82
N LYS A 375 29.79 1.19 -5.57
CA LYS A 375 29.61 2.31 -6.52
C LYS A 375 29.41 3.66 -5.85
N ILE A 376 28.92 3.67 -4.61
CA ILE A 376 28.59 4.89 -3.86
C ILE A 376 29.32 4.98 -2.53
N LYS A 377 30.41 4.23 -2.36
CA LYS A 377 31.17 4.19 -1.09
C LYS A 377 31.59 5.60 -0.67
N GLY A 378 31.21 5.99 0.54
CA GLY A 378 31.50 7.31 1.11
C GLY A 378 30.64 8.46 0.56
N GLN A 379 29.73 8.19 -0.37
CA GLN A 379 28.80 9.20 -0.87
C GLN A 379 27.56 9.24 0.02
N LEU A 380 27.12 10.45 0.37
CA LEU A 380 25.84 10.68 1.04
C LEU A 380 24.73 10.83 0.00
N TYR A 381 23.51 10.44 0.39
CA TYR A 381 22.33 10.65 -0.45
C TYR A 381 22.19 12.12 -0.85
N LYS A 382 21.96 12.34 -2.13
CA LYS A 382 21.58 13.64 -2.69
C LYS A 382 20.43 13.45 -3.69
N PRO A 383 19.40 14.31 -3.65
CA PRO A 383 18.40 14.34 -4.72
C PRO A 383 19.05 14.68 -6.06
N LEU A 384 18.43 14.30 -7.17
CA LEU A 384 18.95 14.54 -8.52
C LEU A 384 19.10 16.03 -8.83
N HIS A 385 18.16 16.83 -8.34
CA HIS A 385 18.19 18.29 -8.44
C HIS A 385 18.11 18.90 -7.05
N SER A 386 18.72 20.08 -6.89
CA SER A 386 18.58 20.86 -5.66
C SER A 386 17.11 21.22 -5.42
N LYS A 387 16.66 21.11 -4.17
CA LYS A 387 15.32 21.60 -3.79
C LYS A 387 15.17 23.07 -4.17
N PRO A 388 13.98 23.52 -4.59
CA PRO A 388 13.65 24.94 -4.53
C PRO A 388 13.92 25.43 -3.10
N THR A 389 14.78 26.44 -2.95
CA THR A 389 15.17 26.96 -1.63
C THR A 389 13.97 27.61 -0.92
N VAL A 390 13.75 27.22 0.35
CA VAL A 390 12.71 27.75 1.25
C VAL A 390 12.75 29.29 1.39
N GLU A 391 13.89 29.90 1.10
CA GLU A 391 14.11 31.35 1.15
C GLU A 391 13.24 32.14 0.16
N LEU A 392 12.78 31.50 -0.94
CA LEU A 392 11.79 32.11 -1.84
C LEU A 392 10.37 32.09 -1.26
N CYS A 393 10.04 31.12 -0.39
CA CYS A 393 8.68 30.86 0.08
C CYS A 393 8.35 31.57 1.40
N ARG A 394 9.35 31.79 2.28
CA ARG A 394 9.12 32.50 3.56
C ARG A 394 8.79 33.98 3.40
N LYS A 395 9.27 34.65 2.34
CA LYS A 395 8.98 36.08 2.09
C LYS A 395 7.51 36.37 1.80
N LEU A 396 6.73 35.38 1.35
CA LEU A 396 5.36 35.60 0.88
C LEU A 396 4.26 35.39 1.93
N TYR A 397 4.52 34.68 3.04
CA TYR A 397 3.45 34.26 3.97
C TYR A 397 3.67 34.58 5.45
N PHE A 398 4.86 35.02 5.85
CA PHE A 398 5.16 35.39 7.25
C PHE A 398 5.61 36.84 7.42
N SER A 399 5.48 37.66 6.38
CA SER A 399 5.72 39.11 6.43
C SER A 399 4.38 39.82 6.69
N ASN A 400 3.93 39.80 7.94
CA ASN A 400 2.97 40.77 8.48
C ASN A 400 3.38 41.11 9.92
#